data_AF-A0A8J7X9V6-F1
#
_entry.id   AF-A0A8J7X9V6-F1
#
_cell.length_a   1.000
_cell.length_b   1.000
_cell.length_c   1.000
_cell.angle_alpha   90.00
_cell.angle_beta   90.00
_cell.angle_gamma   90.00
#
_symmetry.space_group_name_H-M   'P 1'
#
loop_
_entity.id
_entity.type
_entity.pdbx_description
1 polymer ?
#
loop_
_entity_poly.entity_id
_entity_poly.type
_entity_poly.pdbx_seq_one_letter_code
_entity_poly.pdbx_strand_id
1 'polypeptide(L)'
;MTYAVVYLNGRLVGEHKNPETLVSRIRKLRREGKIAHTTSISYHPENNEVQIYTDKGRCLRPLVILDNGKPLFTSEHLKKLKSGEKTWKNLIEEGAVEYVDAEEEENMFVAVREYKVLPDHTHMELTPSLMLGISACFAPWPEHNSSPRVTMAAAMAKQTLGLYTSNYFSRFDSRANVLHYPQKPLVKSDIVDSIQYDKRPAGQNFVVAVMSFEGYNMEDAVVLNKGSIERGIGRSTFYRTYSAEERRYPSGQRDKFELPAQEVEGSQAQDTYDKLGEEGLIYPESDVGSGEVLIGRTSPPRFLEEIGPYGIVEEKRRETSITVRHMESGVVDCVVMSESVERNKLAKVRVRSLRIPELGDKFASRHGQKGVCGLI
;
A
#
# COMPACT_ATOMS: atom_id res chain seq x y z
N MET A 1 -50.55 27.50 -1.21
CA MET A 1 -49.61 26.54 -1.82
C MET A 1 -48.21 27.11 -1.64
N THR A 2 -47.40 26.46 -0.82
CA THR A 2 -46.02 26.85 -0.55
C THR A 2 -45.13 26.39 -1.71
N TYR A 3 -44.36 27.29 -2.28
CA TYR A 3 -43.38 26.93 -3.30
C TYR A 3 -42.17 26.31 -2.61
N ALA A 4 -41.57 25.30 -3.25
CA ALA A 4 -40.32 24.73 -2.80
C ALA A 4 -39.15 25.55 -3.32
N VAL A 5 -38.19 25.84 -2.44
CA VAL A 5 -36.99 26.61 -2.79
C VAL A 5 -35.99 25.69 -3.47
N VAL A 6 -35.37 26.14 -4.56
CA VAL A 6 -34.43 25.34 -5.36
C VAL A 6 -33.02 25.90 -5.23
N TYR A 7 -32.08 25.04 -4.84
CA TYR A 7 -30.66 25.34 -4.70
C TYR A 7 -29.81 24.57 -5.72
N LEU A 8 -28.78 25.24 -6.25
CA LEU A 8 -27.73 24.63 -7.08
C LEU A 8 -26.38 24.87 -6.42
N ASN A 9 -25.70 23.83 -5.96
CA ASN A 9 -24.44 23.91 -5.22
C ASN A 9 -24.52 24.90 -4.04
N GLY A 10 -25.62 24.85 -3.28
CA GLY A 10 -25.89 25.75 -2.16
C GLY A 10 -26.32 27.18 -2.53
N ARG A 11 -26.33 27.55 -3.82
CA ARG A 11 -26.84 28.85 -4.28
C ARG A 11 -28.33 28.75 -4.59
N LEU A 12 -29.13 29.66 -4.02
CA LEU A 12 -30.53 29.83 -4.38
C LEU A 12 -30.66 30.18 -5.87
N VAL A 13 -31.42 29.37 -6.63
CA VAL A 13 -31.66 29.58 -8.07
C VAL A 13 -33.11 29.92 -8.39
N GLY A 14 -34.06 29.58 -7.53
CA GLY A 14 -35.47 29.92 -7.73
C GLY A 14 -36.41 29.11 -6.87
N GLU A 15 -37.67 29.05 -7.28
CA GLU A 15 -38.75 28.37 -6.56
C GLU A 15 -39.61 27.54 -7.53
N HIS A 16 -40.21 26.45 -7.05
CA HIS A 16 -41.06 25.58 -7.85
C HIS A 16 -42.30 25.11 -7.10
N LYS A 17 -43.47 25.09 -7.77
CA LYS A 17 -44.76 24.71 -7.14
C LYS A 17 -44.84 23.24 -6.75
N ASN A 18 -44.29 22.36 -7.61
CA ASN A 18 -44.39 20.90 -7.49
C ASN A 18 -42.99 20.28 -7.42
N PRO A 19 -42.33 20.27 -6.24
CA PRO A 19 -40.94 19.80 -6.11
C PRO A 19 -40.75 18.34 -6.51
N GLU A 20 -41.66 17.43 -6.13
CA GLU A 20 -41.56 16.00 -6.47
C GLU A 20 -41.55 15.76 -7.99
N THR A 21 -42.39 16.50 -8.72
CA THR A 21 -42.42 16.46 -10.19
C THR A 21 -41.13 17.00 -10.78
N LEU A 22 -40.56 18.07 -10.20
CA LEU A 22 -39.29 18.64 -10.63
C LEU A 22 -38.16 17.62 -10.45
N VAL A 23 -38.03 17.04 -9.25
CA VAL A 23 -37.00 16.03 -8.95
C VAL A 23 -37.13 14.82 -9.85
N SER A 24 -38.33 14.27 -9.99
CA SER A 24 -38.59 13.12 -10.87
C SER A 24 -38.21 13.42 -12.32
N ARG A 25 -38.51 14.63 -12.81
CA ARG A 25 -38.14 15.05 -14.17
C ARG A 25 -36.64 15.20 -14.34
N ILE A 26 -35.92 15.80 -13.39
CA ILE A 26 -34.47 15.98 -13.49
C ILE A 26 -33.75 14.63 -13.38
N ARG A 27 -34.17 13.73 -12.46
CA ARG A 27 -33.66 12.35 -12.39
C ARG A 27 -33.90 11.60 -13.70
N LYS A 28 -35.06 11.77 -14.34
CA LYS A 28 -35.32 11.21 -15.68
C LYS A 28 -34.36 11.77 -16.74
N LEU A 29 -34.11 13.08 -16.76
CA LEU A 29 -33.11 13.69 -17.66
C LEU A 29 -31.70 13.12 -17.42
N ARG A 30 -31.33 12.82 -16.16
CA ARG A 30 -30.06 12.17 -15.81
C ARG A 30 -29.99 10.76 -16.37
N ARG A 31 -31.04 9.97 -16.20
CA ARG A 31 -31.12 8.58 -16.69
C ARG A 31 -31.14 8.50 -18.22
N GLU A 32 -31.70 9.51 -18.89
CA GLU A 32 -31.65 9.66 -20.35
C GLU A 32 -30.30 10.20 -20.87
N GLY A 33 -29.33 10.49 -19.99
CA GLY A 33 -28.02 11.04 -20.35
C GLY A 33 -28.03 12.49 -20.83
N LYS A 34 -29.14 13.23 -20.63
CA LYS A 34 -29.27 14.65 -21.02
C LYS A 34 -28.55 15.59 -20.06
N ILE A 35 -28.31 15.15 -18.84
CA ILE A 35 -27.44 15.80 -17.85
C ILE A 35 -26.43 14.78 -17.32
N ALA A 36 -25.36 15.26 -16.69
CA ALA A 36 -24.30 14.39 -16.19
C ALA A 36 -24.84 13.37 -15.16
N HIS A 37 -24.47 12.10 -15.31
CA HIS A 37 -24.85 11.01 -14.39
C HIS A 37 -24.35 11.20 -12.95
N THR A 38 -23.44 12.15 -12.72
CA THR A 38 -22.92 12.53 -11.40
C THR A 38 -23.69 13.68 -10.73
N THR A 39 -24.68 14.24 -11.42
CA THR A 39 -25.56 15.28 -10.84
C THR A 39 -26.38 14.64 -9.75
N SER A 40 -26.32 15.17 -8.53
CA SER A 40 -27.20 14.73 -7.43
C SER A 40 -28.43 15.61 -7.37
N ILE A 41 -29.57 15.00 -7.07
CA ILE A 41 -30.87 15.66 -6.95
C ILE A 41 -31.58 15.10 -5.73
N SER A 42 -31.80 15.94 -4.73
CA SER A 42 -32.57 15.61 -3.52
C SER A 42 -33.74 16.56 -3.33
N TYR A 43 -34.80 16.07 -2.69
CA TYR A 43 -35.90 16.87 -2.16
C TYR A 43 -36.01 16.62 -0.66
N HIS A 44 -36.05 17.68 0.12
CA HIS A 44 -36.22 17.64 1.57
C HIS A 44 -37.63 18.15 1.92
N PRO A 45 -38.60 17.26 2.19
CA PRO A 45 -39.97 17.64 2.47
C PRO A 45 -40.09 18.52 3.72
N GLU A 46 -39.24 18.28 4.72
CA GLU A 46 -39.22 18.99 6.00
C GLU A 46 -39.01 20.51 5.84
N ASN A 47 -38.08 20.91 4.96
CA ASN A 47 -37.80 22.32 4.67
C ASN A 47 -38.52 22.81 3.41
N ASN A 48 -39.15 21.90 2.67
CA ASN A 48 -39.68 22.12 1.32
C ASN A 48 -38.61 22.68 0.36
N GLU A 49 -37.46 22.00 0.28
CA GLU A 49 -36.30 22.44 -0.51
C GLU A 49 -35.84 21.36 -1.49
N VAL A 50 -35.50 21.77 -2.73
CA VAL A 50 -34.85 20.93 -3.72
C VAL A 50 -33.38 21.33 -3.80
N GLN A 51 -32.48 20.39 -3.55
CA GLN A 51 -31.05 20.62 -3.66
C GLN A 51 -30.48 19.86 -4.85
N ILE A 52 -29.68 20.57 -5.65
CA ILE A 52 -29.03 20.02 -6.84
C ILE A 52 -27.53 20.26 -6.70
N TYR A 53 -26.74 19.19 -6.79
CA TYR A 53 -25.29 19.26 -6.70
C TYR A 53 -24.61 18.77 -7.99
N THR A 54 -23.71 19.59 -8.50
CA THR A 54 -22.88 19.37 -9.71
C THR A 54 -21.40 19.67 -9.46
N ASP A 55 -21.04 19.99 -8.23
CA ASP A 55 -19.67 20.21 -7.79
C ASP A 55 -18.82 18.92 -7.80
N LYS A 56 -17.51 19.12 -7.75
CA LYS A 56 -16.49 18.06 -7.73
C LYS A 56 -16.13 17.70 -6.29
N GLY A 57 -15.75 16.46 -6.04
CA GLY A 57 -15.26 15.99 -4.74
C GLY A 57 -16.28 15.21 -3.91
N ARG A 58 -17.54 15.15 -4.35
CA ARG A 58 -18.57 14.29 -3.75
C ARG A 58 -18.22 12.80 -3.93
N CYS A 59 -18.47 12.03 -2.89
CA CYS A 59 -18.38 10.58 -2.93
C CYS A 59 -19.69 10.01 -3.47
N LEU A 60 -19.61 9.20 -4.52
CA LEU A 60 -20.78 8.59 -5.15
C LEU A 60 -20.76 7.08 -4.93
N ARG A 61 -21.91 6.52 -4.55
CA ARG A 61 -22.15 5.08 -4.44
C ARG A 61 -22.97 4.60 -5.64
N PRO A 62 -22.50 3.62 -6.43
CA PRO A 62 -23.29 3.01 -7.49
C PRO A 62 -24.33 2.04 -6.91
N LEU A 63 -25.58 2.17 -7.35
CA LEU A 63 -26.70 1.31 -6.97
C LEU A 63 -27.47 0.82 -8.20
N VAL A 64 -28.05 -0.37 -8.12
CA VAL A 64 -28.94 -0.89 -9.17
C VAL A 64 -30.30 -0.23 -9.02
N ILE A 65 -30.84 0.31 -10.12
CA ILE A 65 -32.19 0.90 -10.11
C ILE A 65 -33.23 -0.22 -10.06
N LEU A 66 -34.23 -0.06 -9.19
CA LEU A 66 -35.41 -0.90 -9.14
C LEU A 66 -36.61 -0.14 -9.75
N ASP A 67 -37.40 -0.84 -10.56
CA ASP A 67 -38.71 -0.39 -11.04
C ASP A 67 -39.78 -1.33 -10.49
N ASN A 68 -40.57 -0.86 -9.52
CA ASN A 68 -41.63 -1.62 -8.85
C ASN A 68 -41.15 -3.00 -8.36
N GLY A 69 -39.99 -3.03 -7.68
CA GLY A 69 -39.37 -4.24 -7.17
C GLY A 69 -38.64 -5.11 -8.21
N LYS A 70 -38.53 -4.68 -9.47
CA LYS A 70 -37.76 -5.38 -10.51
C LYS A 70 -36.44 -4.66 -10.79
N PRO A 71 -35.29 -5.33 -10.72
CA PRO A 71 -34.02 -4.72 -11.09
C PRO A 71 -33.94 -4.45 -12.59
N LEU A 72 -33.54 -3.23 -12.95
CA LEU A 72 -33.27 -2.85 -14.34
C LEU A 72 -31.95 -3.47 -14.85
N PHE A 73 -31.07 -3.90 -13.93
CA PHE A 73 -29.95 -4.76 -14.25
C PHE A 73 -30.42 -6.21 -14.47
N THR A 74 -30.32 -6.70 -15.71
CA THR A 74 -30.84 -8.02 -16.10
C THR A 74 -29.74 -9.05 -16.36
N SER A 75 -30.15 -10.33 -16.45
CA SER A 75 -29.25 -11.42 -16.86
C SER A 75 -28.65 -11.23 -18.27
N GLU A 76 -29.32 -10.48 -19.15
CA GLU A 76 -28.76 -10.14 -20.47
C GLU A 76 -27.59 -9.17 -20.34
N HIS A 77 -27.71 -8.14 -19.49
CA HIS A 77 -26.60 -7.24 -19.18
C HIS A 77 -25.39 -8.02 -18.66
N LEU A 78 -25.62 -8.99 -17.76
CA LEU A 78 -24.55 -9.85 -17.25
C LEU A 78 -23.86 -10.66 -18.36
N LYS A 79 -24.61 -11.23 -19.30
CA LYS A 79 -24.05 -11.98 -20.44
C LYS A 79 -23.21 -11.07 -21.34
N LYS A 80 -23.71 -9.88 -21.66
CA LYS A 80 -23.02 -8.88 -22.50
C LYS A 80 -21.78 -8.28 -21.83
N LEU A 81 -21.78 -8.15 -20.51
CA LEU A 81 -20.58 -7.78 -19.75
C LEU A 81 -19.52 -8.88 -19.80
N LYS A 82 -19.93 -10.16 -19.66
CA LYS A 82 -19.01 -11.30 -19.73
C LYS A 82 -18.41 -11.50 -21.12
N SER A 83 -19.15 -11.21 -22.19
CA SER A 83 -18.64 -11.27 -23.57
C SER A 83 -17.80 -10.05 -23.95
N GLY A 84 -17.81 -8.98 -23.14
CA GLY A 84 -17.14 -7.72 -23.45
C GLY A 84 -17.90 -6.82 -24.44
N GLU A 85 -19.15 -7.17 -24.80
CA GLU A 85 -20.01 -6.36 -25.66
C GLU A 85 -20.49 -5.09 -24.96
N LYS A 86 -20.71 -5.16 -23.64
CA LYS A 86 -21.06 -4.01 -22.80
C LYS A 86 -19.97 -3.72 -21.79
N THR A 87 -19.86 -2.44 -21.44
CA THR A 87 -18.99 -1.93 -20.39
C THR A 87 -19.80 -1.37 -19.22
N TRP A 88 -19.14 -1.08 -18.10
CA TRP A 88 -19.75 -0.40 -16.96
C TRP A 88 -20.42 0.92 -17.34
N LYS A 89 -19.81 1.67 -18.27
CA LYS A 89 -20.37 2.93 -18.79
C LYS A 89 -21.74 2.73 -19.43
N ASN A 90 -21.91 1.65 -20.19
CA ASN A 90 -23.17 1.36 -20.86
C ASN A 90 -24.30 1.06 -19.86
N LEU A 91 -24.00 0.42 -18.72
CA LEU A 91 -25.00 0.18 -17.67
C LEU A 91 -25.54 1.49 -17.06
N ILE A 92 -24.69 2.51 -16.97
CA ILE A 92 -25.07 3.82 -16.46
C ILE A 92 -25.88 4.58 -17.52
N GLU A 93 -25.43 4.55 -18.78
CA GLU A 93 -26.11 5.19 -19.91
C GLU A 93 -27.50 4.60 -20.16
N GLU A 94 -27.69 3.30 -19.90
CA GLU A 94 -28.97 2.61 -20.04
C GLU A 94 -29.87 2.74 -18.80
N GLY A 95 -29.40 3.40 -17.74
CA GLY A 95 -30.14 3.56 -16.49
C GLY A 95 -30.34 2.25 -15.72
N ALA A 96 -29.45 1.27 -15.88
CA ALA A 96 -29.46 0.06 -15.05
C ALA A 96 -28.77 0.29 -13.69
N VAL A 97 -27.77 1.19 -13.67
CA VAL A 97 -27.01 1.58 -12.47
C VAL A 97 -27.02 3.10 -12.33
N GLU A 98 -27.18 3.60 -11.11
CA GLU A 98 -27.22 5.02 -10.79
C GLU A 98 -26.16 5.37 -9.75
N TYR A 99 -25.47 6.50 -9.95
CA TYR A 99 -24.56 7.04 -8.94
C TYR A 99 -25.31 7.99 -8.03
N VAL A 100 -25.17 7.76 -6.73
CA VAL A 100 -25.92 8.46 -5.69
C VAL A 100 -24.93 8.99 -4.65
N ASP A 101 -25.08 10.25 -4.23
CA ASP A 101 -24.34 10.78 -3.08
C ASP A 101 -25.16 10.69 -1.80
N ALA A 102 -24.56 11.08 -0.67
CA ALA A 102 -25.22 11.05 0.63
C ALA A 102 -26.52 11.88 0.66
N GLU A 103 -26.56 13.03 -0.05
CA GLU A 103 -27.73 13.90 -0.03
C GLU A 103 -28.93 13.30 -0.77
N GLU A 104 -28.68 12.69 -1.94
CA GLU A 104 -29.74 12.02 -2.70
C GLU A 104 -30.16 10.70 -2.06
N GLU A 105 -29.26 10.03 -1.35
CA GLU A 105 -29.56 8.78 -0.63
C GLU A 105 -30.67 8.94 0.42
N GLU A 106 -30.81 10.12 1.03
CA GLU A 106 -31.91 10.43 1.97
C GLU A 106 -33.31 10.28 1.34
N ASN A 107 -33.41 10.31 0.01
CA ASN A 107 -34.67 10.08 -0.71
C ASN A 107 -34.88 8.62 -1.14
N MET A 108 -34.05 7.69 -0.68
CA MET A 108 -33.98 6.34 -1.22
C MET A 108 -34.27 5.27 -0.20
N PHE A 109 -34.99 4.24 -0.65
CA PHE A 109 -35.19 3.01 0.11
C PHE A 109 -34.43 1.88 -0.59
N VAL A 110 -33.23 1.57 -0.07
CA VAL A 110 -32.26 0.68 -0.73
C VAL A 110 -32.35 -0.75 -0.19
N ALA A 111 -32.58 -1.71 -1.08
CA ALA A 111 -32.57 -3.13 -0.74
C ALA A 111 -31.12 -3.66 -0.62
N VAL A 112 -30.79 -4.29 0.51
CA VAL A 112 -29.43 -4.82 0.76
C VAL A 112 -29.15 -6.13 -0.01
N ARG A 113 -30.20 -6.92 -0.28
CA ARG A 113 -30.11 -8.21 -0.97
C ARG A 113 -31.31 -8.39 -1.88
N GLU A 114 -31.11 -9.10 -2.99
CA GLU A 114 -32.15 -9.38 -3.99
C GLU A 114 -33.39 -10.05 -3.39
N TYR A 115 -33.23 -11.03 -2.49
CA TYR A 115 -34.36 -11.72 -1.86
C TYR A 115 -35.14 -10.87 -0.83
N LYS A 116 -34.66 -9.67 -0.49
CA LYS A 116 -35.34 -8.72 0.41
C LYS A 116 -36.01 -7.57 -0.35
N VAL A 117 -36.02 -7.60 -1.68
CA VAL A 117 -36.65 -6.55 -2.48
C VAL A 117 -38.16 -6.55 -2.26
N LEU A 118 -38.68 -5.36 -1.99
CA LEU A 118 -40.10 -5.01 -1.84
C LEU A 118 -40.48 -4.03 -2.96
N PRO A 119 -41.77 -3.91 -3.35
CA PRO A 119 -42.21 -2.99 -4.39
C PRO A 119 -41.80 -1.53 -4.17
N ASP A 120 -41.71 -1.10 -2.91
CA ASP A 120 -41.40 0.28 -2.53
C ASP A 120 -39.90 0.61 -2.56
N HIS A 121 -39.02 -0.39 -2.71
CA HIS A 121 -37.59 -0.11 -2.80
C HIS A 121 -37.28 0.61 -4.11
N THR A 122 -36.49 1.67 -4.01
CA THR A 122 -36.08 2.48 -5.18
C THR A 122 -34.84 1.92 -5.84
N HIS A 123 -33.94 1.33 -5.05
CA HIS A 123 -32.64 0.84 -5.50
C HIS A 123 -32.22 -0.43 -4.75
N MET A 124 -31.18 -1.10 -5.24
CA MET A 124 -30.60 -2.29 -4.64
C MET A 124 -29.07 -2.21 -4.63
N GLU A 125 -28.47 -2.71 -3.55
CA GLU A 125 -27.01 -2.88 -3.44
C GLU A 125 -26.48 -3.90 -4.45
N LEU A 126 -25.31 -3.60 -5.04
CA LEU A 126 -24.62 -4.54 -5.94
C LEU A 126 -24.10 -5.76 -5.18
N THR A 127 -23.40 -5.51 -4.08
CA THR A 127 -22.98 -6.52 -3.12
C THR A 127 -22.64 -5.84 -1.79
N PRO A 128 -23.17 -6.34 -0.65
CA PRO A 128 -22.85 -5.77 0.67
C PRO A 128 -21.36 -5.83 1.05
N SER A 129 -20.58 -6.71 0.41
CA SER A 129 -19.13 -6.82 0.66
C SER A 129 -18.37 -5.51 0.37
N LEU A 130 -18.88 -4.68 -0.54
CA LEU A 130 -18.25 -3.40 -0.93
C LEU A 130 -18.37 -2.31 0.14
N MET A 131 -19.14 -2.55 1.21
CA MET A 131 -19.15 -1.67 2.38
C MET A 131 -17.78 -1.60 3.06
N LEU A 132 -16.99 -2.67 2.98
CA LEU A 132 -15.67 -2.75 3.59
C LEU A 132 -14.58 -2.30 2.61
N GLY A 133 -13.56 -1.62 3.13
CA GLY A 133 -12.37 -1.28 2.36
C GLY A 133 -11.49 -2.50 2.07
N ILE A 134 -10.59 -2.36 1.08
CA ILE A 134 -9.73 -3.46 0.59
C ILE A 134 -8.99 -4.22 1.69
N SER A 135 -8.49 -3.52 2.72
CA SER A 135 -7.74 -4.14 3.82
C SER A 135 -8.62 -5.02 4.72
N ALA A 136 -9.86 -4.61 4.98
CA ALA A 136 -10.79 -5.38 5.81
C ALA A 136 -11.30 -6.63 5.07
N CYS A 137 -11.41 -6.56 3.74
CA CYS A 137 -11.82 -7.69 2.90
C CYS A 137 -10.81 -8.86 2.87
N PHE A 138 -9.60 -8.67 3.38
CA PHE A 138 -8.63 -9.77 3.57
C PHE A 138 -8.99 -10.71 4.72
N ALA A 139 -9.74 -10.24 5.71
CA ALA A 139 -10.27 -11.09 6.76
C ALA A 139 -11.40 -11.95 6.17
N PRO A 140 -11.28 -13.29 6.17
CA PRO A 140 -12.39 -14.13 5.75
C PRO A 140 -13.50 -14.06 6.81
N TRP A 141 -14.75 -14.03 6.37
CA TRP A 141 -15.94 -14.00 7.25
C TRP A 141 -15.87 -12.92 8.34
N PRO A 142 -15.66 -11.63 7.98
CA PRO A 142 -15.53 -10.55 8.96
C PRO A 142 -16.77 -10.40 9.86
N GLU A 143 -17.96 -10.76 9.37
CA GLU A 143 -19.23 -10.77 10.10
C GLU A 143 -19.28 -11.74 11.29
N HIS A 144 -18.39 -12.75 11.32
CA HIS A 144 -18.24 -13.70 12.42
C HIS A 144 -17.16 -13.29 13.44
N ASN A 145 -16.52 -12.14 13.24
CA ASN A 145 -15.52 -11.60 14.16
C ASN A 145 -16.05 -10.36 14.88
N SER A 146 -15.45 -10.04 16.03
CA SER A 146 -15.70 -8.75 16.67
C SER A 146 -15.07 -7.61 15.85
N SER A 147 -15.74 -6.44 15.84
CA SER A 147 -15.26 -5.26 15.11
C SER A 147 -13.79 -4.88 15.42
N PRO A 148 -13.31 -4.91 16.68
CA PRO A 148 -11.89 -4.65 16.97
C PRO A 148 -10.94 -5.65 16.32
N ARG A 149 -11.33 -6.93 16.22
CA ARG A 149 -10.52 -7.99 15.59
C ARG A 149 -10.40 -7.81 14.08
N VAL A 150 -11.49 -7.43 13.41
CA VAL A 150 -11.47 -7.07 11.98
C VAL A 150 -10.58 -5.85 11.74
N THR A 151 -10.68 -4.83 12.60
CA THR A 151 -9.83 -3.63 12.51
C THR A 151 -8.35 -3.97 12.66
N MET A 152 -8.00 -4.81 13.64
CA MET A 152 -6.63 -5.29 13.83
C MET A 152 -6.14 -6.11 12.63
N ALA A 153 -6.97 -7.01 12.11
CA ALA A 153 -6.65 -7.81 10.92
C ALA A 153 -6.34 -6.91 9.70
N ALA A 154 -7.17 -5.89 9.47
CA ALA A 154 -7.00 -4.95 8.37
C ALA A 154 -5.69 -4.14 8.49
N ALA A 155 -5.29 -3.76 9.70
CA ALA A 155 -4.02 -3.09 9.95
C ALA A 155 -2.82 -4.03 9.72
N MET A 156 -2.92 -5.27 10.23
CA MET A 156 -1.85 -6.27 10.11
C MET A 156 -1.65 -6.77 8.67
N ALA A 157 -2.71 -6.83 7.87
CA ALA A 157 -2.62 -7.21 6.45
C ALA A 157 -1.64 -6.33 5.64
N LYS A 158 -1.44 -5.06 6.07
CA LYS A 158 -0.49 -4.12 5.44
C LYS A 158 0.97 -4.40 5.81
N GLN A 159 1.22 -5.21 6.84
CA GLN A 159 2.55 -5.52 7.37
C GLN A 159 3.04 -6.91 6.96
N THR A 160 2.17 -7.71 6.32
CA THR A 160 2.50 -9.07 5.89
C THR A 160 3.63 -9.09 4.86
N LEU A 161 4.53 -10.06 5.01
CA LEU A 161 5.62 -10.28 4.06
C LEU A 161 5.15 -11.07 2.84
N GLY A 162 5.55 -10.63 1.66
CA GLY A 162 5.19 -11.22 0.39
C GLY A 162 6.04 -10.66 -0.74
N LEU A 163 5.66 -10.96 -1.98
CA LEU A 163 6.28 -10.33 -3.14
C LEU A 163 5.62 -8.97 -3.41
N TYR A 164 6.31 -7.88 -3.09
CA TYR A 164 5.75 -6.53 -3.22
C TYR A 164 5.72 -6.02 -4.67
N THR A 165 6.71 -6.40 -5.49
CA THR A 165 6.76 -6.09 -6.94
C THR A 165 7.59 -7.13 -7.68
N SER A 166 7.33 -7.36 -8.97
CA SER A 166 8.05 -8.35 -9.77
C SER A 166 9.48 -7.91 -10.15
N ASN A 167 9.70 -6.61 -10.31
CA ASN A 167 11.01 -6.05 -10.67
C ASN A 167 11.89 -5.72 -9.46
N TYR A 168 11.61 -6.30 -8.28
CA TYR A 168 12.36 -6.01 -7.06
C TYR A 168 13.87 -6.28 -7.22
N PHE A 169 14.24 -7.27 -8.03
CA PHE A 169 15.63 -7.57 -8.39
C PHE A 169 16.39 -6.39 -9.03
N SER A 170 15.71 -5.43 -9.65
CA SER A 170 16.35 -4.25 -10.25
C SER A 170 16.10 -2.96 -9.46
N ARG A 171 15.36 -3.03 -8.34
CA ARG A 171 14.95 -1.86 -7.58
C ARG A 171 15.84 -1.58 -6.37
N PHE A 172 16.19 -0.32 -6.21
CA PHE A 172 16.93 0.18 -5.04
C PHE A 172 15.98 0.89 -4.07
N ASP A 173 15.04 0.14 -3.49
CA ASP A 173 14.19 0.63 -2.40
C ASP A 173 15.00 0.73 -1.09
N SER A 174 14.65 1.67 -0.21
CA SER A 174 15.42 1.88 1.04
C SER A 174 15.47 0.64 1.94
N ARG A 175 14.33 -0.05 2.04
CA ARG A 175 14.16 -1.33 2.72
C ARG A 175 13.10 -2.15 2.02
N ALA A 176 13.31 -3.45 1.91
CA ALA A 176 12.30 -4.37 1.41
C ALA A 176 12.41 -5.72 2.10
N ASN A 177 11.31 -6.45 2.14
CA ASN A 177 11.27 -7.84 2.58
C ASN A 177 10.60 -8.67 1.49
N VAL A 178 11.18 -9.83 1.18
CA VAL A 178 10.63 -10.75 0.19
C VAL A 178 10.50 -12.12 0.84
N LEU A 179 9.27 -12.62 0.95
CA LEU A 179 8.98 -13.97 1.41
C LEU A 179 9.39 -14.97 0.31
N HIS A 180 10.09 -16.05 0.67
CA HIS A 180 10.65 -17.00 -0.31
C HIS A 180 9.58 -17.83 -1.02
N TYR A 181 8.62 -18.34 -0.24
CA TYR A 181 7.59 -19.26 -0.74
C TYR A 181 6.18 -18.74 -0.39
N PRO A 182 5.72 -17.62 -0.96
CA PRO A 182 4.39 -17.11 -0.73
C PRO A 182 3.34 -18.10 -1.27
N GLN A 183 2.23 -18.26 -0.56
CA GLN A 183 1.16 -19.19 -0.95
C GLN A 183 -0.17 -18.48 -1.10
N LYS A 184 -0.99 -18.97 -2.04
CA LYS A 184 -2.39 -18.52 -2.17
C LYS A 184 -3.17 -18.93 -0.92
N PRO A 185 -3.98 -18.04 -0.34
CA PRO A 185 -4.84 -18.41 0.78
C PRO A 185 -5.90 -19.42 0.32
N LEU A 186 -6.16 -20.45 1.13
CA LEU A 186 -7.17 -21.47 0.80
C LEU A 186 -8.59 -20.89 0.78
N VAL A 187 -8.90 -20.02 1.75
CA VAL A 187 -10.19 -19.33 1.87
C VAL A 187 -9.99 -17.84 1.60
N LYS A 188 -10.78 -17.29 0.67
CA LYS A 188 -10.68 -15.91 0.18
C LYS A 188 -12.07 -15.32 -0.05
N SER A 189 -12.15 -13.99 0.03
CA SER A 189 -13.35 -13.24 -0.35
C SER A 189 -13.39 -12.99 -1.86
N ASP A 190 -14.58 -12.71 -2.36
CA ASP A 190 -14.84 -12.26 -3.74
C ASP A 190 -14.00 -11.03 -4.11
N ILE A 191 -13.78 -10.11 -3.16
CA ILE A 191 -12.93 -8.93 -3.36
C ILE A 191 -11.45 -9.31 -3.53
N VAL A 192 -10.93 -10.23 -2.73
CA VAL A 192 -9.54 -10.73 -2.85
C VAL A 192 -9.30 -11.39 -4.21
N ASP A 193 -10.32 -12.08 -4.72
CA ASP A 193 -10.32 -12.63 -6.08
C ASP A 193 -10.36 -11.55 -7.16
N SER A 194 -11.20 -10.55 -6.98
CA SER A 194 -11.38 -9.44 -7.93
C SER A 194 -10.08 -8.63 -8.12
N ILE A 195 -9.31 -8.42 -7.04
CA ILE A 195 -8.01 -7.75 -7.11
C ILE A 195 -6.87 -8.69 -7.56
N GLN A 196 -7.18 -9.97 -7.82
CA GLN A 196 -6.22 -11.00 -8.25
C GLN A 196 -5.06 -11.17 -7.27
N TYR A 197 -5.34 -11.12 -5.97
CA TYR A 197 -4.31 -11.24 -4.93
C TYR A 197 -3.51 -12.56 -5.04
N ASP A 198 -4.16 -13.61 -5.55
CA ASP A 198 -3.54 -14.90 -5.86
C ASP A 198 -2.32 -14.82 -6.78
N LYS A 199 -2.19 -13.77 -7.59
CA LYS A 199 -1.02 -13.56 -8.46
C LYS A 199 0.20 -13.08 -7.68
N ARG A 200 0.00 -12.42 -6.54
CA ARG A 200 1.05 -11.87 -5.67
C ARG A 200 0.64 -12.01 -4.20
N PRO A 201 0.50 -13.24 -3.69
CA PRO A 201 0.04 -13.44 -2.32
C PRO A 201 1.14 -13.02 -1.32
N ALA A 202 0.71 -12.68 -0.12
CA ALA A 202 1.59 -12.49 1.03
C ALA A 202 1.18 -13.48 2.15
N GLY A 203 2.18 -14.09 2.78
CA GLY A 203 1.99 -15.14 3.78
C GLY A 203 1.99 -16.57 3.23
N GLN A 204 1.74 -17.52 4.13
CA GLN A 204 1.72 -18.96 3.87
C GLN A 204 0.56 -19.61 4.62
N ASN A 205 0.11 -20.78 4.16
CA ASN A 205 -0.86 -21.58 4.90
C ASN A 205 -0.10 -22.40 5.95
N PHE A 206 -0.51 -22.27 7.21
CA PHE A 206 0.01 -23.05 8.34
C PHE A 206 -1.05 -24.06 8.78
N VAL A 207 -0.61 -25.27 9.11
CA VAL A 207 -1.45 -26.22 9.86
C VAL A 207 -1.29 -25.88 11.35
N VAL A 208 -2.39 -25.51 11.99
CA VAL A 208 -2.40 -25.03 13.38
C VAL A 208 -3.08 -26.07 14.28
N ALA A 209 -2.42 -26.44 15.37
CA ALA A 209 -3.00 -27.24 16.44
C ALA A 209 -3.30 -26.34 17.64
N VAL A 210 -4.51 -26.45 18.21
CA VAL A 210 -4.93 -25.67 19.38
C VAL A 210 -4.85 -26.55 20.62
N MET A 211 -3.80 -26.36 21.41
CA MET A 211 -3.57 -27.07 22.68
C MET A 211 -2.58 -26.27 23.53
N SER A 212 -2.58 -26.44 24.85
CA SER A 212 -1.51 -25.93 25.70
C SER A 212 -0.27 -26.79 25.55
N PHE A 213 0.91 -26.16 25.39
CA PHE A 213 2.17 -26.88 25.22
C PHE A 213 3.25 -26.27 26.11
N GLU A 214 3.59 -26.99 27.19
CA GLU A 214 4.73 -26.70 28.09
C GLU A 214 4.81 -25.25 28.65
N GLY A 215 3.72 -24.49 28.57
CA GLY A 215 3.68 -23.07 28.96
C GLY A 215 4.24 -22.09 27.91
N TYR A 216 4.84 -22.57 26.81
CA TYR A 216 5.49 -21.74 25.79
C TYR A 216 4.53 -21.09 24.78
N ASN A 217 3.23 -21.37 24.89
CA ASN A 217 2.17 -20.73 24.11
C ASN A 217 1.13 -19.97 24.97
N MET A 218 1.54 -19.53 26.16
CA MET A 218 0.75 -18.62 27.00
C MET A 218 0.91 -17.17 26.53
N GLU A 219 -0.03 -16.28 26.90
CA GLU A 219 0.06 -14.82 26.67
C GLU A 219 0.39 -14.43 25.21
N ASP A 220 -0.42 -14.94 24.27
CA ASP A 220 -0.27 -14.73 22.81
C ASP A 220 1.03 -15.29 22.19
N ALA A 221 1.83 -16.08 22.91
CA ALA A 221 2.98 -16.78 22.32
C ALA A 221 2.55 -17.93 21.39
N VAL A 222 3.34 -18.19 20.36
CA VAL A 222 3.16 -19.31 19.42
C VAL A 222 4.39 -20.20 19.40
N VAL A 223 4.15 -21.51 19.33
CA VAL A 223 5.20 -22.51 19.14
C VAL A 223 5.25 -22.88 17.67
N LEU A 224 6.43 -22.81 17.07
CA LEU A 224 6.65 -23.21 15.69
C LEU A 224 7.26 -24.61 15.63
N ASN A 225 7.20 -25.26 14.47
CA ASN A 225 7.82 -26.55 14.26
C ASN A 225 9.20 -26.36 13.63
N LYS A 226 10.28 -26.71 14.36
CA LYS A 226 11.66 -26.67 13.87
C LYS A 226 11.86 -27.31 12.50
N GLY A 227 11.36 -28.53 12.29
CA GLY A 227 11.50 -29.23 11.01
C GLY A 227 10.83 -28.50 9.83
N SER A 228 9.75 -27.77 10.08
CA SER A 228 9.11 -26.92 9.05
C SER A 228 9.93 -25.66 8.74
N ILE A 229 10.55 -25.03 9.75
CA ILE A 229 11.45 -23.87 9.57
C ILE A 229 12.70 -24.26 8.80
N GLU A 230 13.29 -25.41 9.11
CA GLU A 230 14.45 -25.97 8.41
C GLU A 230 14.14 -26.29 6.93
N ARG A 231 12.87 -26.55 6.60
CA ARG A 231 12.38 -26.77 5.23
C ARG A 231 11.94 -25.49 4.52
N GLY A 232 11.94 -24.33 5.18
CA GLY A 232 11.71 -23.04 4.53
C GLY A 232 10.41 -22.31 4.87
N ILE A 233 9.62 -22.78 5.85
CA ILE A 233 8.45 -22.01 6.31
C ILE A 233 8.91 -20.69 6.93
N GLY A 234 8.21 -19.61 6.61
CA GLY A 234 8.46 -18.25 7.11
C GLY A 234 9.77 -17.59 6.65
N ARG A 235 10.61 -18.27 5.85
CA ARG A 235 11.88 -17.68 5.38
C ARG A 235 11.66 -16.48 4.47
N SER A 236 12.39 -15.41 4.74
CA SER A 236 12.37 -14.20 3.94
C SER A 236 13.78 -13.65 3.72
N THR A 237 13.93 -12.78 2.73
CA THR A 237 15.14 -12.00 2.50
C THR A 237 14.83 -10.54 2.78
N PHE A 238 15.62 -9.93 3.67
CA PHE A 238 15.60 -8.50 3.92
C PHE A 238 16.61 -7.81 3.01
N TYR A 239 16.18 -6.75 2.33
CA TYR A 239 17.04 -5.92 1.50
C TYR A 239 17.16 -4.53 2.10
N ARG A 240 18.37 -3.97 2.04
CA ARG A 240 18.64 -2.57 2.38
C ARG A 240 19.55 -1.93 1.34
N THR A 241 19.20 -0.71 0.97
CA THR A 241 20.03 0.09 0.06
C THR A 241 20.79 1.15 0.84
N TYR A 242 22.09 1.24 0.58
CA TYR A 242 22.98 2.31 0.98
C TYR A 242 23.32 3.14 -0.26
N SER A 243 23.40 4.46 -0.12
CA SER A 243 23.70 5.35 -1.23
C SER A 243 24.62 6.47 -0.81
N ALA A 244 25.56 6.82 -1.68
CA ALA A 244 26.46 7.95 -1.52
C ALA A 244 26.54 8.74 -2.83
N GLU A 245 26.80 10.04 -2.73
CA GLU A 245 26.98 10.93 -3.87
C GLU A 245 28.29 11.69 -3.73
N GLU A 246 29.03 11.85 -4.83
CA GLU A 246 30.20 12.71 -4.93
C GLU A 246 29.77 14.19 -5.00
N ARG A 247 29.40 14.76 -3.85
CA ARG A 247 28.91 16.14 -3.79
C ARG A 247 29.99 17.12 -4.21
N ARG A 248 29.59 18.09 -5.03
CA ARG A 248 30.40 19.27 -5.37
C ARG A 248 30.06 20.40 -4.42
N TYR A 249 31.08 20.97 -3.80
CA TYR A 249 30.95 22.10 -2.89
C TYR A 249 31.09 23.42 -3.64
N PRO A 250 30.52 24.53 -3.12
CA PRO A 250 30.66 25.86 -3.74
C PRO A 250 32.11 26.33 -3.91
N SER A 251 33.03 25.83 -3.08
CA SER A 251 34.48 26.08 -3.17
C SER A 251 35.15 25.43 -4.39
N GLY A 252 34.42 24.63 -5.17
CA GLY A 252 34.97 23.86 -6.29
C GLY A 252 35.57 22.51 -5.88
N GLN A 253 35.72 22.25 -4.58
CA GLN A 253 36.13 20.95 -4.06
C GLN A 253 34.99 19.93 -4.20
N ARG A 254 35.33 18.63 -4.23
CA ARG A 254 34.36 17.53 -4.35
C ARG A 254 34.71 16.36 -3.45
N ASP A 255 33.67 15.66 -3.03
CA ASP A 255 33.79 14.29 -2.54
C ASP A 255 34.33 13.39 -3.66
N LYS A 256 35.08 12.35 -3.29
CA LYS A 256 35.57 11.34 -4.23
C LYS A 256 35.30 9.95 -3.68
N PHE A 257 34.83 9.06 -4.53
CA PHE A 257 34.87 7.63 -4.26
C PHE A 257 36.26 7.11 -4.58
N GLU A 258 36.95 6.66 -3.53
CA GLU A 258 38.31 6.14 -3.60
C GLU A 258 38.58 5.35 -2.32
N LEU A 259 39.62 4.51 -2.35
CA LEU A 259 40.15 3.87 -1.16
C LEU A 259 40.76 4.95 -0.25
N PRO A 260 40.28 5.13 1.00
CA PRO A 260 40.85 6.11 1.90
C PRO A 260 42.30 5.74 2.24
N ALA A 261 43.26 6.60 1.89
CA ALA A 261 44.66 6.43 2.28
C ALA A 261 44.83 6.60 3.79
N GLN A 262 45.88 6.00 4.37
CA GLN A 262 46.16 6.15 5.81
C GLN A 262 46.41 7.61 6.23
N GLU A 263 46.83 8.46 5.29
CA GLU A 263 47.05 9.89 5.51
C GLU A 263 45.75 10.71 5.65
N VAL A 264 44.61 10.12 5.26
CA VAL A 264 43.28 10.76 5.37
C VAL A 264 42.89 10.87 6.85
N GLU A 265 42.44 12.05 7.25
CA GLU A 265 42.00 12.32 8.61
C GLU A 265 40.78 11.43 8.95
N GLY A 266 40.91 10.62 10.00
CA GLY A 266 39.87 9.68 10.43
C GLY A 266 39.89 8.34 9.68
N SER A 267 40.94 8.05 8.91
CA SER A 267 41.12 6.72 8.31
C SER A 267 41.14 5.62 9.38
N GLN A 268 40.39 4.55 9.10
CA GLN A 268 40.40 3.34 9.92
C GLN A 268 41.58 2.42 9.58
N ALA A 269 41.72 1.32 10.32
CA ALA A 269 42.70 0.28 10.01
C ALA A 269 42.55 -0.20 8.55
N GLN A 270 43.66 -0.60 7.95
CA GLN A 270 43.70 -0.96 6.52
C GLN A 270 42.76 -2.13 6.21
N ASP A 271 42.69 -3.11 7.12
CA ASP A 271 41.83 -4.29 7.07
C ASP A 271 40.33 -3.95 6.87
N THR A 272 39.90 -2.76 7.31
CA THR A 272 38.51 -2.29 7.14
C THR A 272 38.13 -2.11 5.67
N TYR A 273 39.10 -1.79 4.82
CA TYR A 273 38.88 -1.45 3.41
C TYR A 273 39.22 -2.58 2.44
N ASP A 274 39.66 -3.74 2.94
CA ASP A 274 40.14 -4.87 2.11
C ASP A 274 39.10 -5.39 1.10
N LYS A 275 37.81 -5.19 1.40
CA LYS A 275 36.69 -5.63 0.54
C LYS A 275 36.33 -4.62 -0.55
N LEU A 276 36.91 -3.43 -0.53
CA LEU A 276 36.67 -2.40 -1.55
C LEU A 276 37.59 -2.62 -2.75
N GLY A 277 37.06 -2.43 -3.95
CA GLY A 277 37.83 -2.36 -5.17
C GLY A 277 38.58 -1.03 -5.33
N GLU A 278 39.32 -0.90 -6.43
CA GLU A 278 40.13 0.29 -6.74
C GLU A 278 39.31 1.59 -6.80
N GLU A 279 38.05 1.51 -7.19
CA GLU A 279 37.12 2.65 -7.25
C GLU A 279 36.50 3.01 -5.88
N GLY A 280 36.93 2.36 -4.79
CA GLY A 280 36.37 2.56 -3.46
C GLY A 280 34.96 1.96 -3.28
N LEU A 281 34.58 0.98 -4.10
CA LEU A 281 33.27 0.32 -4.03
C LEU A 281 33.42 -1.16 -3.73
N ILE A 282 32.54 -1.69 -2.88
CA ILE A 282 32.52 -3.11 -2.56
C ILE A 282 32.06 -3.96 -3.76
N TYR A 283 32.56 -5.19 -3.87
CA TYR A 283 32.13 -6.12 -4.92
C TYR A 283 30.82 -6.84 -4.56
N PRO A 284 29.93 -7.13 -5.54
CA PRO A 284 28.79 -8.01 -5.34
C PRO A 284 29.22 -9.38 -4.78
N GLU A 285 28.31 -10.03 -4.05
CA GLU A 285 28.52 -11.32 -3.37
C GLU A 285 29.59 -11.32 -2.27
N SER A 286 30.00 -10.13 -1.80
CA SER A 286 30.83 -10.00 -0.60
C SER A 286 29.99 -10.09 0.67
N ASP A 287 30.38 -10.94 1.61
CA ASP A 287 29.82 -10.97 2.96
C ASP A 287 30.21 -9.71 3.73
N VAL A 288 29.22 -9.05 4.34
CA VAL A 288 29.41 -7.81 5.09
C VAL A 288 28.85 -7.86 6.50
N GLY A 289 29.66 -7.38 7.44
CA GLY A 289 29.34 -7.26 8.86
C GLY A 289 28.99 -5.83 9.28
N SER A 290 28.53 -5.70 10.53
CA SER A 290 28.23 -4.41 11.15
C SER A 290 29.48 -3.52 11.16
N GLY A 291 29.38 -2.31 10.62
CA GLY A 291 30.47 -1.32 10.60
C GLY A 291 31.45 -1.47 9.44
N GLU A 292 31.37 -2.53 8.64
CA GLU A 292 32.21 -2.66 7.44
C GLU A 292 31.84 -1.65 6.37
N VAL A 293 32.85 -1.21 5.61
CA VAL A 293 32.71 -0.15 4.60
C VAL A 293 32.15 -0.73 3.29
N LEU A 294 31.11 -0.10 2.76
CA LEU A 294 30.48 -0.44 1.48
C LEU A 294 30.92 0.50 0.36
N ILE A 295 31.07 1.79 0.69
CA ILE A 295 31.45 2.85 -0.25
C ILE A 295 32.53 3.69 0.43
N GLY A 296 33.77 3.47 0.03
CA GLY A 296 34.92 4.31 0.38
C GLY A 296 34.71 5.72 -0.17
N ARG A 297 34.72 6.71 0.72
CA ARG A 297 34.53 8.11 0.34
C ARG A 297 35.44 9.01 1.16
N THR A 298 36.13 9.90 0.45
CA THR A 298 36.89 10.98 1.06
C THR A 298 36.20 12.31 0.76
N SER A 299 36.12 13.18 1.75
CA SER A 299 35.57 14.53 1.64
C SER A 299 36.65 15.59 1.85
N PRO A 300 36.53 16.76 1.22
CA PRO A 300 37.42 17.88 1.51
C PRO A 300 37.29 18.36 2.98
N PRO A 301 38.29 19.08 3.51
CA PRO A 301 38.23 19.64 4.85
C PRO A 301 37.08 20.65 4.97
N ARG A 302 36.48 20.74 6.17
CA ARG A 302 35.39 21.68 6.44
C ARG A 302 35.86 23.14 6.52
N PHE A 303 37.14 23.35 6.85
CA PHE A 303 37.79 24.64 6.95
C PHE A 303 39.04 24.60 6.05
N LEU A 304 39.28 25.68 5.28
CA LEU A 304 40.33 25.74 4.26
C LEU A 304 41.76 25.78 4.83
N GLU A 305 41.93 26.11 6.11
CA GLU A 305 43.25 26.37 6.70
C GLU A 305 43.37 25.65 8.05
N GLU A 306 43.94 24.44 8.05
CA GLU A 306 44.61 23.90 9.23
C GLU A 306 46.11 24.10 9.04
N ILE A 307 46.71 25.00 9.81
CA ILE A 307 48.15 25.24 9.80
C ILE A 307 48.81 24.05 10.49
N GLY A 308 49.52 23.22 9.73
CA GLY A 308 50.29 22.12 10.29
C GLY A 308 51.40 22.61 11.23
N PRO A 309 51.97 21.74 12.10
CA PRO A 309 53.01 22.13 13.07
C PRO A 309 54.28 22.72 12.43
N TYR A 310 54.44 22.59 11.11
CA TYR A 310 55.56 23.12 10.32
C TYR A 310 55.21 24.31 9.41
N GLY A 311 54.00 24.88 9.54
CA GLY A 311 53.58 26.06 8.74
C GLY A 311 53.23 25.76 7.28
N ILE A 312 53.14 24.49 6.90
CA ILE A 312 52.70 24.04 5.59
C ILE A 312 51.17 23.91 5.61
N VAL A 313 50.49 24.51 4.63
CA VAL A 313 49.05 24.32 4.42
C VAL A 313 48.87 22.96 3.76
N GLU A 314 48.46 21.96 4.55
CA GLU A 314 48.08 20.65 4.03
C GLU A 314 46.56 20.55 3.93
N GLU A 315 46.03 20.35 2.72
CA GLU A 315 44.61 20.03 2.53
C GLU A 315 44.35 18.58 2.98
N LYS A 316 44.18 18.35 4.29
CA LYS A 316 43.84 17.03 4.80
C LYS A 316 42.39 16.69 4.48
N ARG A 317 42.20 15.70 3.61
CA ARG A 317 40.88 15.12 3.33
C ARG A 317 40.41 14.33 4.55
N ARG A 318 39.09 14.20 4.68
CA ARG A 318 38.43 13.45 5.77
C ARG A 318 37.80 12.19 5.25
N GLU A 319 37.85 11.15 6.05
CA GLU A 319 37.14 9.89 5.82
C GLU A 319 35.64 10.13 6.08
N THR A 320 34.80 9.84 5.08
CA THR A 320 33.34 9.96 5.19
C THR A 320 32.62 8.78 4.54
N SER A 321 33.21 7.60 4.60
CA SER A 321 32.71 6.42 3.92
C SER A 321 31.35 5.96 4.45
N ILE A 322 30.63 5.20 3.63
CA ILE A 322 29.35 4.61 4.02
C ILE A 322 29.59 3.18 4.50
N THR A 323 29.19 2.92 5.74
CA THR A 323 29.30 1.63 6.40
C THR A 323 27.94 0.95 6.58
N VAL A 324 27.98 -0.37 6.76
CA VAL A 324 26.81 -1.14 7.21
C VAL A 324 26.38 -0.66 8.59
N ARG A 325 25.07 -0.57 8.82
CA ARG A 325 24.53 -0.10 10.10
C ARG A 325 24.90 -1.07 11.23
N HIS A 326 24.97 -0.53 12.45
CA HIS A 326 25.15 -1.35 13.64
C HIS A 326 24.09 -2.44 13.76
N MET A 327 24.52 -3.64 14.17
CA MET A 327 23.67 -4.84 14.31
C MET A 327 23.01 -5.34 13.02
N GLU A 328 23.51 -4.91 11.85
CA GLU A 328 23.11 -5.45 10.56
C GLU A 328 24.27 -6.20 9.90
N SER A 329 23.95 -7.26 9.18
CA SER A 329 24.88 -8.04 8.37
C SER A 329 24.13 -8.64 7.18
N GLY A 330 24.88 -9.02 6.16
CA GLY A 330 24.32 -9.64 4.96
C GLY A 330 25.36 -9.82 3.87
N VAL A 331 24.88 -10.04 2.65
CA VAL A 331 25.68 -10.21 1.44
C VAL A 331 25.37 -9.05 0.51
N VAL A 332 26.38 -8.45 -0.09
CA VAL A 332 26.18 -7.45 -1.15
C VAL A 332 25.49 -8.11 -2.33
N ASP A 333 24.35 -7.58 -2.73
CA ASP A 333 23.51 -8.16 -3.79
C ASP A 333 23.70 -7.43 -5.12
N CYS A 334 23.78 -6.09 -5.10
CA CYS A 334 23.95 -5.31 -6.31
C CYS A 334 24.63 -3.97 -6.02
N VAL A 335 25.56 -3.57 -6.88
CA VAL A 335 26.25 -2.28 -6.83
C VAL A 335 26.01 -1.57 -8.15
N VAL A 336 25.50 -0.34 -8.07
CA VAL A 336 25.18 0.48 -9.24
C VAL A 336 25.81 1.85 -9.09
N MET A 337 26.49 2.26 -10.16
CA MET A 337 26.98 3.61 -10.36
C MET A 337 26.10 4.33 -11.37
N SER A 338 25.76 5.57 -11.07
CA SER A 338 24.94 6.45 -11.92
C SER A 338 25.37 7.89 -11.72
N GLU A 339 24.73 8.82 -12.42
CA GLU A 339 24.81 10.24 -12.13
C GLU A 339 23.52 10.74 -11.49
N SER A 340 23.63 11.72 -10.59
CA SER A 340 22.49 12.44 -10.04
C SER A 340 22.00 13.52 -11.03
N VAL A 341 20.87 14.17 -10.71
CA VAL A 341 20.34 15.29 -11.52
C VAL A 341 21.36 16.44 -11.62
N GLU A 342 22.20 16.60 -10.61
CA GLU A 342 23.27 17.62 -10.56
C GLU A 342 24.57 17.18 -11.26
N ARG A 343 24.57 16.01 -11.94
CA ARG A 343 25.76 15.41 -12.58
C ARG A 343 26.90 15.11 -11.60
N ASN A 344 26.54 14.76 -10.37
CA ASN A 344 27.47 14.16 -9.42
C ASN A 344 27.43 12.64 -9.58
N LYS A 345 28.55 11.95 -9.35
CA LYS A 345 28.53 10.48 -9.33
C LYS A 345 27.72 10.00 -8.13
N LEU A 346 26.85 9.03 -8.35
CA LEU A 346 25.96 8.42 -7.37
C LEU A 346 26.22 6.92 -7.33
N ALA A 347 26.66 6.45 -6.16
CA ALA A 347 26.82 5.04 -5.86
C ALA A 347 25.62 4.54 -5.07
N LYS A 348 25.07 3.38 -5.46
CA LYS A 348 24.06 2.65 -4.70
C LYS A 348 24.50 1.21 -4.49
N VAL A 349 24.55 0.78 -3.24
CA VAL A 349 24.90 -0.59 -2.83
C VAL A 349 23.69 -1.19 -2.13
N ARG A 350 23.18 -2.31 -2.64
CA ARG A 350 22.11 -3.07 -2.02
C ARG A 350 22.71 -4.29 -1.32
N VAL A 351 22.37 -4.46 -0.05
CA VAL A 351 22.76 -5.60 0.78
C VAL A 351 21.51 -6.43 1.08
N ARG A 352 21.62 -7.75 0.94
CA ARG A 352 20.57 -8.71 1.26
C ARG A 352 20.95 -9.54 2.48
N SER A 353 19.99 -9.82 3.35
CA SER A 353 20.19 -10.59 4.57
C SER A 353 19.13 -11.69 4.64
N LEU A 354 19.56 -12.93 4.82
CA LEU A 354 18.65 -14.06 4.97
C LEU A 354 18.01 -14.00 6.37
N ARG A 355 16.68 -14.01 6.41
CA ARG A 355 15.88 -13.99 7.64
C ARG A 355 15.14 -15.32 7.76
N ILE A 356 15.70 -16.21 8.56
CA ILE A 356 15.05 -17.45 8.98
C ILE A 356 14.26 -17.12 10.25
N PRO A 357 12.99 -17.57 10.38
CA PRO A 357 12.21 -17.34 11.59
C PRO A 357 12.95 -17.74 12.86
N GLU A 358 13.03 -16.82 13.81
CA GLU A 358 13.69 -17.01 15.10
C GLU A 358 12.79 -16.63 16.28
N LEU A 359 13.24 -16.93 17.50
CA LEU A 359 12.53 -16.55 18.71
C LEU A 359 12.38 -15.03 18.77
N GLY A 360 11.17 -14.56 19.11
CA GLY A 360 10.85 -13.13 19.11
C GLY A 360 10.24 -12.61 17.81
N ASP A 361 10.29 -13.38 16.71
CA ASP A 361 9.59 -13.00 15.48
C ASP A 361 8.07 -13.01 15.66
N LYS A 362 7.40 -12.11 14.95
CA LYS A 362 5.96 -11.88 15.07
C LYS A 362 5.21 -12.52 13.91
N PHE A 363 4.16 -13.27 14.25
CA PHE A 363 3.23 -13.87 13.32
C PHE A 363 1.82 -13.37 13.60
N ALA A 364 0.98 -13.30 12.57
CA ALA A 364 -0.40 -12.90 12.72
C ALA A 364 -1.30 -13.68 11.78
N SER A 365 -2.52 -13.95 12.24
CA SER A 365 -3.60 -14.47 11.40
C SER A 365 -4.38 -13.33 10.75
N ARG A 366 -5.24 -13.69 9.78
CA ARG A 366 -6.19 -12.77 9.15
C ARG A 366 -7.41 -12.45 10.03
N HIS A 367 -7.41 -12.87 11.29
CA HIS A 367 -8.51 -12.67 12.26
C HIS A 367 -8.13 -11.76 13.43
N GLY A 368 -7.04 -11.00 13.32
CA GLY A 368 -6.66 -10.09 14.39
C GLY A 368 -5.93 -10.76 15.56
N GLN A 369 -5.54 -12.03 15.42
CA GLN A 369 -4.69 -12.72 16.39
C GLN A 369 -3.23 -12.56 15.99
N LYS A 370 -2.45 -11.90 16.84
CA LYS A 370 -1.00 -11.76 16.72
C LYS A 370 -0.33 -12.62 17.77
N GLY A 371 0.88 -13.08 17.49
CA GLY A 371 1.68 -13.78 18.46
C GLY A 371 3.17 -13.68 18.18
N VAL A 372 3.96 -13.94 19.21
CA VAL A 372 5.42 -13.95 19.16
C VAL A 372 5.89 -15.40 19.22
N CYS A 373 6.88 -15.77 18.41
CA CYS A 373 7.49 -17.08 18.49
C CYS A 373 8.18 -17.26 19.86
N GLY A 374 7.60 -18.11 20.71
CA GLY A 374 8.08 -18.40 22.06
C GLY A 374 8.96 -19.64 22.15
N LEU A 375 8.79 -20.59 21.22
CA LEU A 375 9.57 -21.83 21.10
C LEU A 375 9.55 -22.33 19.64
N ILE A 376 10.60 -23.04 19.23
CA ILE A 376 10.79 -23.66 17.89
C ILE A 376 11.03 -25.16 18.00
#